data_AF-A0A8X6HAD3-F1
#
_entry.id   AF-A0A8X6HAD3-F1
#
_cell.length_a   1.000
_cell.length_b   1.000
_cell.length_c   1.000
_cell.angle_alpha   90.00
_cell.angle_beta   90.00
_cell.angle_gamma   90.00
#
_symmetry.space_group_name_H-M   'P 1'
#
loop_
_entity.id
_entity.type
_entity.pdbx_description
1 polymer ?
#
loop_
_entity_poly.entity_id
_entity_poly.type
_entity_poly.pdbx_seq_one_letter_code
_entity_poly.pdbx_strand_id
1 'polypeptide(L)'
;MGPYIDEPCYFKHSFLSKGWNTFDKALRSFWETENISEEQPITCDQLSYCEDQFERIHFKKPCGRYSVSLPSKENINLGDSRSTLLLNTFINYENA
;
A
#
# COMPACT_ATOMS: atom_id res chain seq x y z
N MET A 1 -64.32 14.75 -1.17
CA MET A 1 -63.12 15.28 -1.83
C MET A 1 -62.36 16.09 -0.80
N GLY A 2 -61.39 15.47 -0.13
CA GLY A 2 -60.44 16.14 0.76
C GLY A 2 -59.07 16.19 0.10
N PRO A 3 -58.23 17.21 0.34
CA PRO A 3 -57.01 17.43 -0.43
C PRO A 3 -55.95 16.40 -0.06
N TYR A 4 -55.36 15.82 -1.11
CA TYR A 4 -54.18 14.98 -1.06
C TYR A 4 -52.97 15.89 -0.77
N ILE A 5 -52.40 15.77 0.44
CA ILE A 5 -51.18 16.47 0.82
C ILE A 5 -50.01 15.54 0.48
N ASP A 6 -49.35 15.82 -0.65
CA ASP A 6 -48.00 15.30 -0.91
C ASP A 6 -47.02 16.02 0.03
N GLU A 7 -46.74 15.46 1.19
CA GLU A 7 -45.48 15.78 1.88
C GLU A 7 -44.40 14.79 1.43
N PRO A 8 -43.26 15.28 0.90
CA PRO A 8 -42.19 14.42 0.43
C PRO A 8 -41.63 13.64 1.62
N CYS A 9 -41.63 12.31 1.49
CA CYS A 9 -41.01 11.40 2.44
C CYS A 9 -39.54 11.80 2.61
N TYR A 10 -39.23 12.61 3.63
CA TYR A 10 -37.85 12.88 4.01
C TYR A 10 -37.32 11.58 4.58
N PHE A 11 -36.67 10.77 3.74
CA PHE A 11 -36.01 9.56 4.17
C PHE A 11 -34.87 9.97 5.11
N LYS A 12 -35.18 10.05 6.41
CA LYS A 12 -34.19 10.12 7.46
C LYS A 12 -33.41 8.81 7.39
N HIS A 13 -32.28 8.82 6.69
CA HIS A 13 -31.23 7.83 6.82
C HIS A 13 -30.64 7.94 8.25
N SER A 14 -31.39 7.51 9.26
CA SER A 14 -30.97 7.55 10.67
C SER A 14 -30.66 6.17 11.21
N PHE A 15 -29.93 5.34 10.45
CA PHE A 15 -29.47 4.02 10.92
C PHE A 15 -27.95 3.86 10.99
N LEU A 16 -27.15 4.82 10.49
CA LEU A 16 -25.68 4.69 10.50
C LEU A 16 -24.95 5.75 11.33
N SER A 17 -25.66 6.64 12.02
CA SER A 17 -25.04 7.78 12.73
C SER A 17 -24.00 7.37 13.78
N LYS A 18 -24.08 6.16 14.36
CA LYS A 18 -23.12 5.69 15.38
C LYS A 18 -21.83 5.10 14.80
N GLY A 19 -21.81 4.71 13.52
CA GLY A 19 -20.65 4.07 12.87
C GLY A 19 -19.85 4.96 11.92
N TRP A 20 -20.41 6.12 11.53
CA TRP A 20 -19.74 7.05 10.62
C TRP A 20 -18.52 7.70 11.24
N ASN A 21 -18.58 8.07 12.51
CA ASN A 21 -17.44 8.68 13.21
C ASN A 21 -16.28 7.68 13.36
N THR A 22 -16.58 6.39 13.56
CA THR A 22 -15.57 5.33 13.63
C THR A 22 -14.99 4.99 12.26
N PHE A 23 -15.80 5.02 11.21
CA PHE A 23 -15.35 4.80 9.84
C PHE A 23 -14.50 5.96 9.31
N ASP A 24 -14.92 7.21 9.52
CA ASP A 24 -14.16 8.40 9.12
C ASP A 24 -12.81 8.45 9.83
N LYS A 25 -12.77 8.07 11.11
CA LYS A 25 -11.51 7.94 11.87
C LYS A 25 -10.61 6.83 11.31
N ALA A 26 -11.17 5.68 10.95
CA ALA A 26 -10.41 4.59 10.35
C ALA A 26 -9.87 4.97 8.96
N LEU A 27 -10.68 5.66 8.15
CA LEU A 27 -10.29 6.13 6.82
C LEU A 27 -9.17 7.17 6.92
N ARG A 28 -9.29 8.13 7.84
CA ARG A 28 -8.24 9.11 8.12
C ARG A 28 -6.95 8.44 8.57
N SER A 29 -7.02 7.57 9.58
CA SER A 29 -5.85 6.82 10.06
C SER A 29 -5.21 5.93 9.00
N PHE A 30 -5.97 5.47 8.00
CA PHE A 30 -5.46 4.67 6.89
C PHE A 30 -4.65 5.52 5.90
N TRP A 31 -5.06 6.77 5.67
CA TRP A 31 -4.41 7.71 4.75
C TRP A 31 -3.39 8.62 5.43
N GLU A 32 -3.45 8.76 6.75
CA GLU A 32 -2.48 9.48 7.57
C GLU A 32 -1.22 8.62 7.75
N THR A 33 -0.05 9.20 7.45
CA THR A 33 1.24 8.56 7.73
C THR A 33 1.51 8.61 9.23
N GLU A 34 1.90 7.48 9.83
CA GLU A 34 2.34 7.44 11.22
C GLU A 34 3.59 8.31 11.40
N ASN A 35 3.52 9.28 12.32
CA ASN A 35 4.65 10.14 12.62
C ASN A 35 5.58 9.45 13.63
N ILE A 36 6.67 8.86 13.14
CA ILE A 36 7.69 8.23 13.99
C ILE A 36 8.50 9.38 14.64
N SER A 37 8.27 9.63 15.93
CA SER A 37 8.86 10.76 16.66
C SER A 37 10.31 10.54 17.09
N GLU A 38 10.96 9.48 16.61
CA GLU A 38 12.34 9.12 16.95
C GLU A 38 13.22 9.18 15.70
N GLU A 39 13.70 10.38 15.36
CA GLU A 39 14.88 10.50 14.50
C GLU A 39 16.09 10.03 15.31
N GLN A 40 16.48 8.78 15.12
CA GLN A 40 17.76 8.30 15.63
C GLN A 40 18.90 8.94 14.84
N PRO A 41 19.95 9.44 15.51
CA PRO A 41 21.10 9.99 14.82
C PRO A 41 21.78 8.90 13.99
N ILE A 42 21.97 9.17 12.69
CA ILE A 42 22.64 8.26 11.77
C ILE A 42 24.12 8.16 12.16
N THR A 43 24.64 6.94 12.34
CA THR A 43 26.06 6.70 12.65
C THR A 43 26.93 6.69 11.39
N CYS A 44 28.24 6.93 11.53
CA CYS A 44 29.17 6.83 10.40
C CYS A 44 29.14 5.44 9.73
N ASP A 45 28.99 4.37 10.51
CA ASP A 45 28.90 3.00 9.99
C ASP A 45 27.65 2.81 9.13
N GLN A 46 26.52 3.41 9.53
CA GLN A 46 25.29 3.38 8.75
C GLN A 46 25.43 4.13 7.43
N LEU A 47 26.14 5.27 7.42
CA LEU A 47 26.43 6.01 6.20
C LEU A 47 27.29 5.19 5.24
N SER A 48 28.41 4.64 5.74
CA SER A 48 29.30 3.79 4.94
C SER A 48 28.57 2.58 4.37
N TYR A 49 27.71 1.93 5.17
CA TYR A 49 26.90 0.82 4.69
C TYR A 49 25.94 1.26 3.57
N CYS A 50 25.29 2.42 3.70
CA CYS A 50 24.38 2.93 2.68
C CYS A 50 25.11 3.23 1.37
N GLU A 51 26.31 3.80 1.44
CA GLU A 51 27.17 4.07 0.29
C GLU A 51 27.58 2.77 -0.41
N ASP A 52 28.07 1.79 0.34
CA ASP A 52 28.42 0.47 -0.20
C ASP A 52 27.23 -0.21 -0.89
N GLN A 53 26.04 -0.11 -0.29
CA GLN A 53 24.82 -0.63 -0.91
C GLN A 53 24.48 0.10 -2.19
N PHE A 54 24.59 1.43 -2.18
CA PHE A 54 24.29 2.26 -3.34
C PHE A 54 25.15 1.84 -4.54
N GLU A 55 26.47 1.77 -4.36
CA GLU A 55 27.40 1.37 -5.41
C GLU A 55 27.14 -0.04 -5.92
N ARG A 56 26.75 -0.95 -5.02
CA ARG A 56 26.48 -2.36 -5.38
C ARG A 56 25.20 -2.53 -6.19
N ILE A 57 24.14 -1.81 -5.84
CA ILE A 57 22.82 -2.05 -6.44
C ILE A 57 22.47 -1.05 -7.55
N HIS A 58 23.08 0.14 -7.58
CA HIS A 58 22.81 1.15 -8.59
C HIS A 58 23.91 1.16 -9.65
N PHE A 59 23.52 0.95 -10.91
CA PHE A 59 24.48 0.94 -12.01
C PHE A 59 23.87 1.42 -13.32
N LYS A 60 24.72 1.99 -14.17
CA LYS A 60 24.35 2.38 -15.54
C LYS A 60 24.81 1.30 -16.50
N LYS A 61 23.87 0.76 -17.28
CA LYS A 61 24.16 -0.23 -18.32
C LYS A 61 24.93 0.43 -19.47
N PRO A 62 25.72 -0.34 -20.25
CA PRO A 62 26.40 0.18 -21.44
C PRO A 62 25.48 0.84 -22.47
N CYS A 63 24.20 0.43 -22.52
CA CYS A 63 23.16 1.06 -23.35
C CYS A 63 22.66 2.42 -22.83
N GLY A 64 23.26 2.95 -21.76
CA GLY A 64 22.93 4.24 -21.17
C GLY A 64 21.77 4.23 -20.17
N ARG A 65 21.06 3.11 -20.00
CA ARG A 65 19.95 2.99 -19.04
C ARG A 65 20.47 2.85 -17.61
N TYR A 66 19.90 3.59 -16.68
CA TYR A 66 20.12 3.40 -15.25
C TYR A 66 19.31 2.19 -14.74
N SER A 67 19.88 1.40 -13.85
CA SER A 67 19.25 0.19 -13.32
C SER A 67 19.58 0.04 -11.84
N VAL A 68 18.61 -0.50 -11.09
CA VAL A 68 18.73 -0.78 -9.67
C VAL A 68 18.47 -2.27 -9.46
N SER A 69 19.39 -2.96 -8.79
CA SER A 69 19.22 -4.34 -8.38
C SER A 69 18.41 -4.37 -7.09
N LEU A 70 17.25 -5.02 -7.10
CA LEU A 70 16.50 -5.23 -5.86
C LEU A 70 17.15 -6.36 -5.05
N PRO A 71 17.26 -6.25 -3.73
CA PRO A 71 17.70 -7.34 -2.88
C PRO A 71 16.79 -8.55 -3.10
N SER A 72 17.32 -9.60 -3.73
CA SER A 72 16.61 -10.87 -3.82
C SER A 72 16.72 -11.55 -2.47
N LYS A 73 15.59 -11.95 -1.89
CA LYS A 73 15.62 -12.89 -0.77
C LYS A 73 16.07 -14.23 -1.34
N GLU A 74 17.33 -14.57 -1.16
CA GLU A 74 17.85 -15.85 -1.59
C GLU A 74 17.13 -16.98 -0.83
N ASN A 75 16.73 -18.03 -1.56
CA ASN A 75 16.13 -19.25 -0.99
C ASN A 75 14.87 -19.04 -0.13
N ILE A 76 13.91 -18.21 -0.56
CA ILE A 76 12.55 -18.35 0.00
C ILE A 76 11.96 -19.68 -0.47
N ASN A 77 11.93 -20.69 0.41
CA ASN A 77 11.16 -21.90 0.17
C ASN A 77 9.67 -21.54 0.31
N LEU A 78 9.07 -21.17 -0.82
CA LEU A 78 7.68 -20.75 -0.92
C LEU A 78 6.70 -21.94 -0.86
N GLY A 79 7.17 -23.18 -0.77
CA GLY A 79 6.34 -24.39 -0.75
C GLY A 79 5.29 -24.41 -1.86
N ASP A 80 4.13 -25.00 -1.57
CA ASP A 80 2.99 -25.07 -2.50
C ASP A 80 2.39 -23.69 -2.85
N SER A 81 2.65 -22.68 -2.02
CA SER A 81 2.22 -21.29 -2.27
C SER A 81 2.92 -20.66 -3.47
N ARG A 82 4.05 -21.22 -3.93
CA ARG A 82 4.70 -20.80 -5.18
C ARG A 82 3.85 -21.13 -6.40
N SER A 83 3.27 -22.34 -6.40
CA SER A 83 2.43 -22.83 -7.49
C SER A 83 1.17 -21.99 -7.62
N THR A 84 0.55 -21.62 -6.50
CA THR A 84 -0.64 -20.77 -6.48
C THR A 84 -0.34 -19.33 -6.88
N LEU A 85 0.78 -18.74 -6.42
CA LEU A 85 1.22 -17.41 -6.86
C LEU A 85 1.43 -17.35 -8.37
N LEU A 86 2.16 -18.32 -8.94
CA LEU A 86 2.45 -18.36 -10.37
C LEU A 86 1.17 -18.52 -11.21
N LEU A 87 0.25 -19.38 -10.77
CA LEU A 87 -1.03 -19.58 -11.44
C LEU A 87 -1.88 -18.30 -11.42
N ASN A 88 -1.94 -17.63 -10.27
CA ASN A 88 -2.73 -16.42 -10.11
C ASN A 88 -2.13 -15.25 -10.91
N THR A 89 -0.80 -15.14 -10.96
CA THR A 89 -0.15 -14.16 -11.86
C THR A 89 -0.45 -14.45 -13.31
N PHE A 90 -0.38 -15.71 -13.76
CA PHE A 90 -0.68 -16.09 -15.14
C PHE A 90 -2.12 -15.75 -15.52
N ILE A 91 -3.08 -16.11 -14.66
CA ILE A 91 -4.50 -15.79 -14.85
C ILE A 91 -4.72 -14.27 -14.90
N ASN A 92 -4.09 -13.49 -14.02
CA ASN A 92 -4.25 -12.04 -14.02
C ASN A 92 -3.63 -11.38 -15.26
N TYR A 93 -2.57 -11.96 -15.84
CA TYR A 93 -2.00 -11.48 -17.10
C TYR A 93 -2.82 -11.83 -18.34
N GLU A 94 -3.53 -12.96 -18.35
CA GLU A 94 -4.43 -13.31 -19.47
C GLU A 94 -5.75 -12.54 -19.46
N ASN A 95 -6.13 -11.97 -18.31
CA ASN A 95 -7.37 -11.19 -18.15
C ASN A 95 -7.15 -9.66 -18.13
N ALA A 96 -5.94 -9.19 -18.42
CA ALA A 96 -5.57 -7.77 -18.54
C ALA A 96 -5.32 -7.39 -20.00
#